data_AF-A0A7W1BND9-F1
#
_entry.id   AF-A0A7W1BND9-F1
#
_cell.length_a   1.000
_cell.length_b   1.000
_cell.length_c   1.000
_cell.angle_alpha   90.00
_cell.angle_beta   90.00
_cell.angle_gamma   90.00
#
_symmetry.space_group_name_H-M   'P 1'
#
loop_
_entity.id
_entity.type
_entity.pdbx_description
1 polymer ?
#
loop_
_entity_poly.entity_id
_entity_poly.type
_entity_poly.pdbx_seq_one_letter_code
_entity_poly.pdbx_strand_id
1 'polypeptide(L)'
;MTHPTLSRAIVGIALLLLTGVASAQSAADSANVRAAVLDYVEGFYEGDTTKLARSIRPEVNKYGFSRHRDSTSYRGQAMPWTEFLSYAKGVK
;
A
#
# COMPACT_ATOMS: atom_id res chain seq x y z
N MET A 1 51.35 -4.38 20.44
CA MET A 1 50.09 -4.18 21.18
C MET A 1 48.98 -3.90 20.17
N THR A 2 48.15 -4.89 19.86
CA THR A 2 46.95 -4.68 19.02
C THR A 2 45.89 -4.00 19.87
N HIS A 3 45.49 -2.78 19.52
CA HIS A 3 44.51 -2.01 20.29
C HIS A 3 43.08 -2.50 19.97
N PRO A 4 42.42 -3.24 20.88
CA PRO A 4 41.11 -3.87 20.62
C PRO A 4 39.99 -2.87 20.34
N THR A 5 40.17 -1.61 20.75
CA THR A 5 39.28 -0.48 20.46
C THR A 5 39.33 -0.07 18.98
N LEU A 6 40.51 -0.14 18.35
CA LEU A 6 40.70 0.22 16.95
C LEU A 6 40.05 -0.82 16.02
N SER A 7 40.19 -2.11 16.32
CA SER A 7 39.49 -3.18 15.58
C SER A 7 37.97 -3.09 15.70
N ARG A 8 37.45 -2.74 16.88
CA ARG A 8 36.00 -2.54 17.09
C ARG A 8 35.46 -1.34 16.30
N ALA A 9 36.22 -0.23 16.27
CA ALA A 9 35.85 0.94 15.49
C ALA A 9 35.82 0.63 13.98
N ILE A 10 36.79 -0.13 13.47
CA ILE A 10 36.84 -0.54 12.06
C ILE A 10 35.64 -1.43 11.70
N VAL A 11 35.28 -2.40 12.55
CA VAL A 11 34.09 -3.25 12.34
C VAL A 11 32.80 -2.42 12.35
N GLY A 12 32.67 -1.46 13.28
CA GLY A 12 31.52 -0.56 13.33
C GLY A 12 31.38 0.31 12.08
N ILE A 13 32.49 0.88 11.60
CA ILE A 13 32.51 1.69 10.38
C ILE A 13 32.18 0.84 9.14
N ALA A 14 32.72 -0.37 9.04
CA ALA A 14 32.41 -1.30 7.96
C ALA A 14 30.91 -1.67 7.94
N LEU A 15 30.30 -1.87 9.11
CA LEU A 15 28.87 -2.18 9.23
C LEU A 15 27.99 -0.99 8.81
N LEU A 16 28.36 0.24 9.15
CA LEU A 16 27.63 1.45 8.69
C LEU A 16 27.71 1.62 7.17
N LEU A 17 28.88 1.42 6.56
CA LEU A 17 29.07 1.59 5.11
C LEU A 17 28.24 0.59 4.28
N LEU A 18 27.97 -0.61 4.82
CA LEU A 18 27.11 -1.61 4.19
C LEU A 18 25.63 -1.22 4.16
N THR A 19 25.18 -0.31 5.04
CA THR A 19 23.78 0.15 5.05
C THR A 19 23.49 1.20 3.99
N GLY A 20 24.51 1.94 3.52
CA GLY A 20 24.37 3.01 2.53
C GLY A 20 24.08 2.55 1.09
N VAL A 21 24.24 1.25 0.80
CA VAL A 21 24.02 0.65 -0.53
C VAL A 21 22.76 -0.20 -0.62
N ALA A 22 22.04 -0.39 0.49
CA ALA A 22 20.81 -1.18 0.51
C ALA A 22 19.62 -0.32 0.06
N SER A 23 19.06 -0.61 -1.12
CA SER A 23 17.78 -0.05 -1.52
C SER A 23 16.64 -0.93 -1.01
N ALA A 24 15.76 -0.38 -0.18
CA ALA A 24 14.57 -1.09 0.30
C ALA A 24 13.53 -1.31 -0.81
N GLN A 25 13.61 -0.52 -1.89
CA GLN A 25 12.70 -0.58 -3.04
C GLN A 25 13.50 -0.52 -4.34
N SER A 26 13.11 -1.35 -5.30
CA SER A 26 13.65 -1.41 -6.65
C SER A 26 12.83 -0.57 -7.63
N ALA A 27 13.36 -0.38 -8.83
CA ALA A 27 12.59 0.20 -9.94
C ALA A 27 11.38 -0.69 -10.30
N ALA A 28 11.51 -2.01 -10.16
CA ALA A 28 10.41 -2.96 -10.37
C ALA A 28 9.29 -2.75 -9.34
N ASP A 29 9.61 -2.51 -8.08
CA ASP A 29 8.61 -2.20 -7.04
C ASP A 29 7.81 -0.94 -7.40
N SER A 30 8.51 0.11 -7.85
CA SER A 30 7.87 1.35 -8.30
C SER A 30 6.99 1.15 -9.54
N ALA A 31 7.37 0.26 -10.46
CA ALA A 31 6.56 -0.07 -11.63
C ALA A 31 5.30 -0.85 -11.23
N ASN A 32 5.43 -1.82 -10.33
CA ASN A 32 4.32 -2.63 -9.83
C ASN A 32 3.30 -1.80 -9.04
N VAL A 33 3.75 -0.83 -8.24
CA VAL A 33 2.85 0.12 -7.56
C VAL A 33 2.05 0.93 -8.58
N ARG A 34 2.69 1.44 -9.64
CA ARG A 34 1.98 2.17 -10.70
C ARG A 34 0.94 1.31 -11.39
N ALA A 35 1.28 0.06 -11.70
CA ALA A 35 0.34 -0.89 -12.31
C ALA A 35 -0.87 -1.15 -11.39
N ALA A 36 -0.65 -1.39 -10.09
CA ALA A 36 -1.74 -1.59 -9.13
C ALA A 36 -2.65 -0.35 -9.00
N VAL A 37 -2.09 0.85 -9.04
CA VAL A 37 -2.86 2.11 -9.01
C VAL A 37 -3.70 2.28 -10.28
N LEU A 38 -3.13 2.01 -11.46
CA LEU A 38 -3.86 2.08 -12.72
C LEU A 38 -5.01 1.07 -12.75
N ASP A 39 -4.76 -0.17 -12.31
CA ASP A 39 -5.79 -1.20 -12.16
C ASP A 39 -6.95 -0.75 -11.26
N TYR A 40 -6.64 -0.08 -10.14
CA TYR A 40 -7.65 0.45 -9.25
C TYR A 40 -8.51 1.52 -9.93
N VAL A 41 -7.87 2.51 -10.57
CA VAL A 41 -8.55 3.67 -11.17
C VAL A 41 -9.36 3.26 -12.40
N GLU A 42 -8.74 2.54 -13.33
CA GLU A 42 -9.36 2.09 -14.57
C GLU A 42 -10.47 1.07 -14.31
N GLY A 43 -10.29 0.17 -13.34
CA GLY A 43 -11.31 -0.81 -12.97
C GLY A 43 -12.65 -0.18 -12.61
N PHE A 44 -12.65 1.03 -12.00
CA PHE A 44 -13.87 1.79 -11.73
C PHE A 44 -14.42 2.50 -12.97
N TYR A 45 -13.58 3.14 -13.78
CA TYR A 45 -14.03 3.85 -14.98
C TYR A 45 -14.57 2.91 -16.07
N GLU A 46 -14.01 1.72 -16.18
CA GLU A 46 -14.37 0.72 -17.19
C GLU A 46 -15.37 -0.32 -16.69
N GLY A 47 -15.66 -0.32 -15.37
CA GLY A 47 -16.44 -1.36 -14.72
C GLY A 47 -15.84 -2.76 -14.93
N ASP A 48 -14.52 -2.90 -14.82
CA ASP A 48 -13.80 -4.18 -14.90
C ASP A 48 -13.35 -4.63 -13.51
N THR A 49 -14.13 -5.53 -12.91
CA THR A 49 -13.81 -6.07 -11.58
C THR A 49 -12.56 -6.93 -11.54
N THR A 50 -12.04 -7.37 -12.68
CA THR A 50 -10.77 -8.11 -12.76
C THR A 50 -9.60 -7.19 -12.42
N LYS A 51 -9.60 -5.95 -12.94
CA LYS A 51 -8.59 -4.93 -12.58
C LYS A 51 -8.65 -4.59 -11.09
N LEU A 52 -9.86 -4.46 -10.53
CA LEU A 52 -10.03 -4.23 -9.10
C LEU A 52 -9.52 -5.41 -8.25
N ALA A 53 -9.76 -6.65 -8.70
CA ALA A 53 -9.27 -7.85 -8.03
C ALA A 53 -7.74 -7.98 -8.01
N ARG A 54 -7.04 -7.44 -9.02
CA ARG A 54 -5.57 -7.43 -9.07
C ARG A 54 -4.94 -6.34 -8.20
N SER A 55 -5.65 -5.23 -7.98
CA SER A 55 -5.11 -4.04 -7.29
C SER A 55 -5.36 -4.02 -5.78
N ILE A 56 -6.33 -4.79 -5.28
CA ILE A 56 -6.77 -4.72 -3.88
C ILE A 56 -6.72 -6.11 -3.24
N ARG A 57 -6.16 -6.18 -2.04
CA ARG A 57 -6.16 -7.39 -1.23
C ARG A 57 -7.54 -7.65 -0.60
N PRO A 58 -8.04 -8.92 -0.57
CA PRO A 58 -9.35 -9.24 0.02
C PRO A 58 -9.51 -8.90 1.50
N GLU A 59 -8.40 -8.72 2.24
CA GLU A 59 -8.46 -8.33 3.65
C GLU A 59 -8.67 -6.82 3.87
N VAL A 60 -8.58 -6.01 2.81
CA VAL A 60 -8.79 -4.56 2.88
C VAL A 60 -10.29 -4.23 2.88
N ASN A 61 -10.71 -3.44 3.86
CA ASN A 61 -12.06 -2.88 3.90
C ASN A 61 -12.04 -1.44 3.40
N LYS A 62 -12.94 -1.09 2.48
CA LYS A 62 -13.23 0.32 2.20
C LYS A 62 -14.02 0.87 3.38
N TYR A 63 -13.60 1.99 3.96
CA TYR A 63 -14.32 2.62 5.06
C TYR A 63 -14.74 4.03 4.65
N GLY A 64 -16.05 4.27 4.61
CA GLY A 64 -16.64 5.56 4.29
C GLY A 64 -17.11 6.28 5.55
N PHE A 65 -17.04 7.61 5.52
CA PHE A 65 -17.67 8.45 6.54
C PHE A 65 -18.73 9.32 5.86
N SER A 66 -19.91 9.38 6.45
CA SER A 66 -20.98 10.27 6.02
C SER A 66 -21.49 11.09 7.20
N ARG A 67 -22.13 12.22 6.90
CA ARG A 67 -22.78 13.04 7.91
C ARG A 67 -24.14 13.44 7.38
N HIS A 68 -25.17 13.28 8.20
CA HIS A 68 -26.49 13.78 7.84
C HIS A 68 -26.52 15.30 7.93
N ARG A 69 -27.34 15.91 7.09
CA ARG A 69 -27.49 17.37 7.00
C ARG A 69 -27.74 18.02 8.36
N ASP A 70 -28.58 17.40 9.18
CA ASP A 70 -29.02 17.94 10.47
C ASP A 70 -28.23 17.39 11.68
N SER A 71 -27.07 16.77 11.44
CA SER A 71 -26.24 16.16 12.47
C SER A 71 -24.82 16.73 12.45
N THR A 72 -24.25 16.92 13.65
CA THR A 72 -22.82 17.25 13.81
C THR A 72 -21.94 15.99 13.89
N SER A 73 -22.52 14.82 14.17
CA SER A 73 -21.82 13.54 14.27
C SER A 73 -21.66 12.85 12.92
N TYR A 74 -20.46 12.31 12.67
CA TYR A 74 -20.17 11.43 11.52
C TYR A 74 -20.61 9.99 11.80
N ARG A 75 -21.07 9.31 10.76
CA ARG A 75 -21.30 7.87 10.73
C ARG A 75 -20.27 7.21 9.85
N GLY A 76 -19.59 6.20 10.37
CA GLY A 76 -18.68 5.34 9.63
C GLY A 76 -19.38 4.09 9.10
N GLN A 77 -19.02 3.65 7.90
CA GLN A 77 -19.47 2.38 7.33
C GLN A 77 -18.29 1.66 6.68
N ALA A 78 -18.07 0.41 7.10
CA ALA A 78 -17.17 -0.50 6.40
C ALA A 78 -17.91 -1.16 5.23
N MET A 79 -17.20 -1.29 4.11
CA MET A 79 -17.58 -2.06 2.93
C MET A 79 -16.50 -3.14 2.76
N PRO A 80 -16.77 -4.37 3.25
CA PRO A 80 -15.87 -5.50 3.08
C PRO A 80 -15.74 -5.94 1.63
N TRP A 81 -14.73 -6.76 1.34
CA TRP A 81 -14.39 -7.23 0.00
C TRP A 81 -15.58 -7.68 -0.86
N THR A 82 -16.44 -8.54 -0.29
CA THR A 82 -17.60 -9.09 -1.01
C THR A 82 -18.59 -7.99 -1.41
N GLU A 83 -18.83 -7.01 -0.54
CA GLU A 83 -19.71 -5.87 -0.81
C GLU A 83 -19.07 -4.93 -1.84
N PHE A 84 -17.76 -4.67 -1.71
CA PHE A 84 -16.98 -3.87 -2.65
C PHE A 84 -17.05 -4.43 -4.08
N LEU A 85 -16.78 -5.73 -4.25
CA LEU A 85 -16.84 -6.35 -5.58
C LEU A 85 -18.26 -6.38 -6.13
N SER A 86 -19.26 -6.63 -5.28
CA SER A 86 -20.67 -6.63 -5.69
C SER A 86 -21.11 -5.25 -6.15
N TYR A 87 -20.72 -4.20 -5.42
CA TYR A 87 -20.93 -2.82 -5.81
C TYR A 87 -20.29 -2.52 -7.17
N ALA A 88 -19.01 -2.87 -7.35
CA ALA A 88 -18.30 -2.60 -8.60
C ALA A 88 -18.91 -3.31 -9.82
N LYS A 89 -19.49 -4.51 -9.64
CA LYS A 89 -20.23 -5.20 -10.73
C LYS A 89 -21.48 -4.46 -11.18
N GLY A 90 -22.12 -3.70 -10.28
CA GLY A 90 -23.35 -2.96 -10.54
C GLY A 90 -23.16 -1.53 -11.08
N VAL A 91 -21.93 -1.11 -11.37
CA VAL A 91 -21.63 0.24 -11.90
C VAL A 91 -21.92 0.35 -13.41
N LYS A 92 -22.14 -0.77 -14.11
CA LYS A 92 -22.50 -0.81 -15.54
C LYS A 92 -24.01 -0.78 -15.78
#